data_AF-A0A534P8Y2-F1
#
_entry.id   AF-A0A534P8Y2-F1
#
_cell.length_a   1.000
_cell.length_b   1.000
_cell.length_c   1.000
_cell.angle_alpha   90.00
_cell.angle_beta   90.00
_cell.angle_gamma   90.00
#
_symmetry.space_group_name_H-M   'P 1'
#
loop_
_entity.id
_entity.type
_entity.pdbx_description
1 polymer ?
#
loop_
_entity_poly.entity_id
_entity_poly.type
_entity_poly.pdbx_seq_one_letter_code
_entity_poly.pdbx_strand_id
1 'polypeptide(L)'
;TASHVYEALHALASGTAFYAIVTGVLLWLAALSGAWCENFAVFYRLPQAIAASPLGRRLGKARMKRIADALDRNLGAWSASIVLGYLLGFTPVVGKFFGLPLDVRHVTLSTGTLALAASHFGAISLGDLWLHHAVFGVFLIFVFNLSVSFLIAAVVALRAYSVPWKEQLEILGYLCKAALRSPLRFVWPVENGAEPAAAGHKPDLAAQ
;
A
#
# COMPACT_ATOMS: atom_id res chain seq x y z
N THR A 1 19.67 27.37 7.79
CA THR A 1 19.63 27.97 9.15
C THR A 1 18.64 27.21 10.00
N ALA A 2 18.82 27.19 11.33
CA ALA A 2 17.91 26.52 12.27
C ALA A 2 16.42 26.93 12.10
N SER A 3 16.17 28.15 11.59
CA SER A 3 14.85 28.62 11.16
C SER A 3 14.24 27.83 9.98
N HIS A 4 15.04 27.39 9.01
CA HIS A 4 14.59 26.60 7.86
C HIS A 4 14.15 25.18 8.24
N VAL A 5 14.77 24.63 9.30
CA VAL A 5 14.43 23.34 9.89
C VAL A 5 13.20 23.50 10.82
N TYR A 6 13.11 24.61 11.54
CA TYR A 6 11.93 24.95 12.37
C TYR A 6 10.66 25.14 11.52
N GLU A 7 10.76 25.76 10.34
CA GLU A 7 9.63 25.84 9.38
C GLU A 7 9.31 24.48 8.74
N ALA A 8 10.32 23.68 8.40
CA ALA A 8 10.10 22.34 7.85
C ALA A 8 9.47 21.36 8.85
N LEU A 9 9.69 21.57 10.16
CA LEU A 9 9.17 20.77 11.27
C LEU A 9 7.93 21.34 11.95
N HIS A 10 7.34 22.42 11.44
CA HIS A 10 6.02 22.90 11.84
C HIS A 10 4.91 21.99 11.26
N ALA A 11 5.04 20.68 11.48
CA ALA A 11 4.21 19.61 10.96
C ALA A 11 2.75 19.65 11.45
N LEU A 12 2.40 20.58 12.36
CA LEU A 12 1.03 20.79 12.81
C LEU A 12 0.32 22.05 12.28
N ALA A 13 0.97 23.01 11.59
CA ALA A 13 0.25 24.26 11.26
C ALA A 13 0.29 24.82 9.83
N SER A 14 0.69 24.08 8.79
CA SER A 14 0.42 24.60 7.42
C SER A 14 -0.01 23.59 6.34
N GLY A 15 -0.30 22.33 6.68
CA GLY A 15 -0.93 21.41 5.71
C GLY A 15 -0.30 20.03 5.56
N THR A 16 0.69 19.66 6.39
CA THR A 16 1.30 18.30 6.34
C THR A 16 0.26 17.19 6.45
N ALA A 17 -0.70 17.31 7.36
CA ALA A 17 -1.81 16.37 7.48
C ALA A 17 -2.66 16.32 6.19
N PHE A 18 -2.98 17.49 5.62
CA PHE A 18 -3.72 17.58 4.36
C PHE A 18 -2.96 16.89 3.21
N TYR A 19 -1.68 17.20 3.01
CA TYR A 19 -0.86 16.57 1.98
C TYR A 19 -0.65 15.08 2.23
N ALA A 20 -0.54 14.63 3.48
CA ALA A 20 -0.45 13.22 3.83
C ALA A 20 -1.76 12.47 3.57
N ILE A 21 -2.91 13.12 3.77
CA ILE A 21 -4.23 12.58 3.40
C ILE A 21 -4.33 12.46 1.88
N VAL A 22 -3.99 13.53 1.13
CA VAL A 22 -3.95 13.50 -0.34
C VAL A 22 -3.05 12.36 -0.82
N THR A 23 -1.87 12.22 -0.22
CA THR A 23 -0.95 11.13 -0.53
C THR A 23 -1.55 9.75 -0.21
N GLY A 24 -2.33 9.62 0.87
CA GLY A 24 -3.11 8.41 1.16
C GLY A 24 -4.14 8.07 0.07
N VAL A 25 -4.78 9.07 -0.55
CA VAL A 25 -5.65 8.85 -1.71
C VAL A 25 -4.85 8.37 -2.92
N LEU A 26 -3.67 8.95 -3.17
CA LEU A 26 -2.78 8.51 -4.25
C LEU A 26 -2.30 7.07 -4.06
N LEU A 27 -1.99 6.67 -2.82
CA LEU A 27 -1.64 5.30 -2.46
C LEU A 27 -2.77 4.33 -2.78
N TRP A 28 -4.00 4.69 -2.44
CA TRP A 28 -5.17 3.89 -2.79
C TRP A 28 -5.37 3.78 -4.30
N LEU A 29 -5.24 4.89 -5.05
CA LEU A 29 -5.33 4.88 -6.51
C LEU A 29 -4.28 3.98 -7.17
N ALA A 30 -3.05 4.01 -6.67
CA ALA A 30 -1.98 3.15 -7.13
C ALA A 30 -2.27 1.67 -6.85
N ALA A 31 -2.70 1.34 -5.63
CA ALA A 31 -3.09 -0.02 -5.26
C ALA A 31 -4.27 -0.54 -6.09
N LEU A 32 -5.29 0.30 -6.31
CA LEU A 32 -6.43 -0.03 -7.16
C LEU A 32 -6.01 -0.30 -8.61
N SER A 33 -5.12 0.55 -9.16
CA SER A 33 -4.59 0.36 -10.52
C SER A 33 -3.78 -0.92 -10.63
N GLY A 34 -3.02 -1.27 -9.58
CA GLY A 34 -2.28 -2.53 -9.52
C GLY A 34 -3.18 -3.76 -9.49
N ALA A 35 -4.20 -3.75 -8.62
CA ALA A 35 -5.20 -4.82 -8.56
C ALA A 35 -5.98 -4.95 -9.88
N TRP A 36 -6.30 -3.83 -10.53
CA TRP A 36 -6.93 -3.84 -11.85
C TRP A 36 -6.01 -4.46 -12.92
N CYS A 37 -4.71 -4.11 -12.92
CA CYS A 37 -3.74 -4.66 -13.86
C CYS A 37 -3.53 -6.17 -13.65
N GLU A 38 -3.49 -6.62 -12.41
CA GLU A 38 -3.45 -8.03 -12.04
C GLU A 38 -4.70 -8.78 -12.55
N ASN A 39 -5.89 -8.24 -12.29
CA ASN A 39 -7.15 -8.80 -12.79
C ASN A 39 -7.18 -8.86 -14.33
N PHE A 40 -6.69 -7.82 -15.00
CA PHE A 40 -6.56 -7.79 -16.45
C PHE A 40 -5.63 -8.91 -16.95
N ALA A 41 -4.48 -9.11 -16.29
CA ALA A 41 -3.54 -10.15 -16.67
C ALA A 41 -4.08 -11.56 -16.50
N VAL A 42 -4.84 -11.80 -15.43
CA VAL A 42 -5.54 -13.06 -15.19
C VAL A 42 -6.62 -13.28 -16.25
N PHE A 43 -7.46 -12.27 -16.51
CA PHE A 43 -8.55 -12.36 -17.48
C PHE A 43 -8.04 -12.67 -18.89
N TYR A 44 -7.01 -11.96 -19.36
CA TYR A 44 -6.41 -12.17 -20.68
C TYR A 44 -5.32 -13.25 -20.71
N ARG A 45 -5.11 -13.97 -19.60
CA ARG A 45 -4.14 -15.07 -19.52
C ARG A 45 -2.73 -14.64 -19.96
N LEU A 46 -2.33 -13.42 -19.63
CA LEU A 46 -1.05 -12.83 -20.05
C LEU A 46 0.17 -13.70 -19.72
N PRO A 47 0.30 -14.31 -18.52
CA PRO A 47 1.42 -15.21 -18.24
C PRO A 47 1.49 -16.39 -19.21
N GLN A 48 0.34 -16.96 -19.57
CA GLN A 48 0.25 -18.10 -20.49
C GLN A 48 0.62 -17.66 -21.92
N ALA A 49 0.19 -16.48 -22.35
CA ALA A 49 0.58 -15.88 -23.63
C ALA A 49 2.09 -15.60 -23.70
N ILE A 50 2.69 -15.10 -22.61
CA ILE A 50 4.14 -14.85 -22.53
C ILE A 50 4.91 -16.17 -22.58
N ALA A 51 4.50 -17.19 -21.84
CA ALA A 51 5.16 -18.50 -21.85
C ALA A 51 5.12 -19.17 -23.24
N ALA A 52 4.02 -18.96 -24.00
CA ALA A 52 3.83 -19.50 -25.33
C ALA A 52 4.39 -18.60 -26.47
N SER A 53 4.98 -17.44 -26.14
CA SER A 53 5.44 -16.46 -27.12
C SER A 53 6.47 -17.02 -28.12
N PRO A 54 6.45 -16.59 -29.40
CA PRO A 54 7.46 -16.96 -30.39
C PRO A 54 8.90 -16.67 -29.97
N LEU A 55 9.11 -15.68 -29.08
CA LEU A 55 10.40 -15.37 -28.45
C LEU A 55 10.99 -16.55 -27.67
N GLY A 56 10.16 -17.49 -27.20
CA GLY A 56 10.61 -18.71 -26.55
C GLY A 56 11.44 -19.63 -27.45
N ARG A 57 11.35 -19.49 -28.78
CA ARG A 57 12.24 -20.19 -29.72
C ARG A 57 13.66 -19.64 -29.72
N ARG A 58 13.83 -18.34 -29.43
CA ARG A 58 15.14 -17.67 -29.36
C ARG A 58 15.74 -17.69 -27.95
N LEU A 59 14.92 -17.46 -26.93
CA LEU A 59 15.36 -17.32 -25.53
C LEU A 59 15.27 -18.61 -24.72
N GLY A 60 14.53 -19.61 -25.21
CA GLY A 60 14.28 -20.89 -24.54
C GLY A 60 12.97 -20.91 -23.75
N LYS A 61 12.21 -22.01 -23.92
CA LYS A 61 10.89 -22.20 -23.27
C LYS A 61 10.94 -22.13 -21.75
N ALA A 62 11.98 -22.69 -21.13
CA ALA A 62 12.16 -22.66 -19.67
C ALA A 62 12.36 -21.24 -19.13
N ARG A 63 13.09 -20.38 -19.86
CA ARG A 63 13.27 -18.97 -19.46
C ARG A 63 11.96 -18.19 -19.61
N MET A 64 11.25 -18.38 -20.72
CA MET A 64 9.95 -17.75 -20.92
C MET A 64 8.93 -18.14 -19.84
N LYS A 65 8.93 -19.41 -19.41
CA LYS A 65 8.11 -19.85 -18.28
C LYS A 65 8.49 -19.12 -16.99
N ARG A 66 9.78 -19.03 -16.64
CA ARG A 66 10.23 -18.29 -15.47
C ARG A 66 9.85 -16.81 -15.51
N ILE A 67 9.91 -16.18 -16.69
CA ILE A 67 9.50 -14.79 -16.87
C ILE A 67 7.98 -14.66 -16.66
N ALA A 68 7.19 -15.55 -17.25
CA ALA A 68 5.75 -15.57 -17.06
C ALA A 68 5.38 -15.75 -15.58
N ASP A 69 6.02 -16.70 -14.89
CA ASP A 69 5.78 -16.96 -13.47
C ASP A 69 6.22 -15.77 -12.59
N ALA A 70 7.33 -15.10 -12.96
CA ALA A 70 7.79 -13.91 -12.25
C ALA A 70 6.86 -12.72 -12.46
N LEU A 71 6.35 -12.54 -13.69
CA LEU A 71 5.38 -11.51 -14.00
C LEU A 71 4.07 -11.77 -13.25
N ASP A 72 3.54 -12.99 -13.30
CA ASP A 72 2.30 -13.37 -12.60
C ASP A 72 2.36 -13.04 -11.11
N ARG A 73 3.48 -13.35 -10.44
CA ARG A 73 3.67 -13.07 -9.01
C ARG A 73 3.87 -11.60 -8.66
N ASN A 74 4.39 -10.77 -9.58
CA ASN A 74 4.83 -9.41 -9.24
C ASN A 74 4.09 -8.30 -9.99
N LEU A 75 3.24 -8.63 -10.95
CA LEU A 75 2.63 -7.63 -11.84
C LEU A 75 1.82 -6.61 -11.05
N GLY A 76 1.02 -7.03 -10.08
CA GLY A 76 0.24 -6.12 -9.23
C GLY A 76 1.15 -5.15 -8.46
N ALA A 77 2.22 -5.65 -7.85
CA ALA A 77 3.18 -4.83 -7.11
C ALA A 77 3.96 -3.86 -8.02
N TRP A 78 4.42 -4.32 -9.17
CA TRP A 78 5.15 -3.49 -10.14
C TRP A 78 4.27 -2.40 -10.72
N SER A 79 3.07 -2.76 -11.18
CA SER A 79 2.11 -1.80 -11.73
C SER A 79 1.69 -0.76 -10.70
N ALA A 80 1.38 -1.17 -9.46
CA ALA A 80 1.11 -0.23 -8.38
C ALA A 80 2.30 0.70 -8.11
N SER A 81 3.52 0.18 -8.07
CA SER A 81 4.73 0.99 -7.83
C SER A 81 5.00 2.00 -8.95
N ILE A 82 4.83 1.59 -10.20
CA ILE A 82 4.97 2.47 -11.37
C ILE A 82 3.92 3.59 -11.32
N VAL A 83 2.65 3.23 -11.14
CA VAL A 83 1.55 4.21 -11.04
C VAL A 83 1.78 5.17 -9.87
N LEU A 84 2.19 4.65 -8.71
CA LEU A 84 2.51 5.48 -7.55
C LEU A 84 3.63 6.47 -7.88
N GLY A 85 4.71 6.03 -8.53
CA GLY A 85 5.80 6.91 -8.95
C GLY A 85 5.32 8.05 -9.85
N TYR A 86 4.46 7.76 -10.83
CA TYR A 86 3.82 8.78 -11.67
C TYR A 86 2.93 9.71 -10.84
N LEU A 87 2.05 9.19 -10.00
CA LEU A 87 1.15 10.01 -9.19
C LEU A 87 1.93 10.95 -8.26
N LEU A 88 2.93 10.45 -7.54
CA LEU A 88 3.74 11.27 -6.63
C LEU A 88 4.57 12.31 -7.38
N GLY A 89 5.12 11.97 -8.56
CA GLY A 89 5.92 12.88 -9.36
C GLY A 89 5.12 13.98 -10.06
N PHE A 90 3.93 13.66 -10.58
CA PHE A 90 3.11 14.60 -11.33
C PHE A 90 2.22 15.47 -10.43
N THR A 91 1.81 15.00 -9.25
CA THR A 91 0.89 15.76 -8.36
C THR A 91 1.39 17.18 -8.05
N PRO A 92 2.65 17.41 -7.65
CA PRO A 92 3.14 18.76 -7.37
C PRO A 92 3.19 19.64 -8.63
N VAL A 93 3.54 19.06 -9.78
CA VAL A 93 3.59 19.75 -11.08
C VAL A 93 2.20 20.21 -11.50
N VAL A 94 1.21 19.32 -11.40
CA VAL A 94 -0.19 19.61 -11.69
C VAL A 94 -0.73 20.66 -10.72
N GLY A 95 -0.46 20.54 -9.42
CA GLY A 95 -0.85 21.55 -8.44
C GLY A 95 -0.32 22.94 -8.80
N LYS A 96 0.99 23.03 -9.06
CA LYS A 96 1.65 24.28 -9.45
C LYS A 96 1.03 24.88 -10.72
N PHE A 97 0.67 24.03 -11.70
CA PHE A 97 0.02 24.49 -12.93
C PHE A 97 -1.34 25.16 -12.66
N PHE A 98 -2.13 24.61 -11.74
CA PHE A 98 -3.42 25.18 -11.33
C PHE A 98 -3.31 26.29 -10.26
N GLY A 99 -2.09 26.67 -9.86
CA GLY A 99 -1.86 27.64 -8.78
C GLY A 99 -2.17 27.12 -7.38
N LEU A 100 -2.37 25.81 -7.22
CA LEU A 100 -2.58 25.15 -5.93
C LEU A 100 -1.21 24.71 -5.38
N PRO A 101 -0.89 24.99 -4.10
CA PRO A 101 0.35 24.51 -3.49
C PRO A 101 0.26 23.01 -3.15
N LEU A 102 -0.06 22.13 -4.12
CA LEU A 102 -0.11 20.70 -3.85
C LEU A 102 1.29 20.16 -3.61
N ASP A 103 1.44 19.49 -2.48
CA ASP A 103 2.65 18.79 -2.10
C ASP A 103 2.33 17.35 -1.71
N VAL A 104 3.34 16.49 -1.74
CA VAL A 104 3.22 15.07 -1.48
C VAL A 104 4.02 14.71 -0.24
N ARG A 105 3.34 14.12 0.74
CA ARG A 105 3.92 13.64 1.99
C ARG A 105 3.76 12.14 2.04
N HIS A 106 4.70 11.45 1.40
CA HIS A 106 4.78 9.99 1.39
C HIS A 106 5.74 9.52 2.48
N VAL A 107 5.35 8.50 3.25
CA VAL A 107 6.17 7.97 4.35
C VAL A 107 7.56 7.58 3.89
N THR A 108 7.71 6.83 2.80
CA THR A 108 9.03 6.35 2.35
C THR A 108 9.95 7.50 1.92
N LEU A 109 9.42 8.51 1.24
CA LEU A 109 10.21 9.67 0.81
C LEU A 109 10.63 10.50 2.03
N SER A 110 9.69 10.72 2.96
CA SER A 110 9.92 11.49 4.17
C SER A 110 10.93 10.82 5.10
N THR A 111 10.82 9.49 5.27
CA THR A 111 11.81 8.68 6.00
C THR A 111 13.17 8.72 5.32
N GLY A 112 13.22 8.64 3.98
CA GLY A 112 14.48 8.74 3.23
C GLY A 112 15.18 10.09 3.43
N THR A 113 14.44 11.20 3.34
CA THR A 113 14.97 12.54 3.61
C THR A 113 15.44 12.67 5.05
N LEU A 114 14.68 12.13 6.01
CA LEU A 114 15.08 12.10 7.42
C LEU A 114 16.37 11.30 7.62
N ALA A 115 16.49 10.12 7.00
CA ALA A 115 17.69 9.30 7.08
C ALA A 115 18.92 10.01 6.49
N LEU A 116 18.77 10.68 5.33
CA LEU A 116 19.82 11.49 4.73
C LEU A 116 20.23 12.65 5.63
N ALA A 117 19.27 13.37 6.21
CA ALA A 117 19.54 14.45 7.15
C ALA A 117 20.28 13.94 8.40
N ALA A 118 19.83 12.84 9.00
CA ALA A 118 20.49 12.21 10.13
C ALA A 118 21.92 11.76 9.81
N SER A 119 22.16 11.22 8.60
CA SER A 119 23.50 10.82 8.17
C SER A 119 24.45 12.01 7.99
N HIS A 120 23.93 13.18 7.64
CA HIS A 120 24.73 14.40 7.46
C HIS A 120 25.15 15.03 8.79
N PHE A 121 24.27 15.04 9.80
CA PHE A 121 24.55 15.64 11.11
C PHE A 121 25.29 14.70 12.08
N GLY A 122 25.41 13.40 11.75
CA GLY A 122 26.14 12.41 12.54
C GLY A 122 25.47 12.02 13.86
N ALA A 123 26.11 11.12 14.62
CA ALA A 123 25.55 10.53 15.84
C ALA A 123 25.30 11.55 16.99
N ILE A 124 25.94 12.72 16.93
CA ILE A 124 25.76 13.81 17.91
C ILE A 124 24.33 14.36 17.88
N SER A 125 23.66 14.25 16.73
CA SER A 125 22.31 14.74 16.51
C SER A 125 21.19 13.79 17.00
N LEU A 126 21.52 12.57 17.45
CA LEU A 126 20.53 11.59 17.90
C LEU A 126 19.86 11.99 19.23
N GLY A 127 20.52 12.84 20.03
CA GLY A 127 19.97 13.39 21.27
C GLY A 127 19.14 14.66 21.07
N ASP A 128 19.12 15.23 19.86
CA ASP A 128 18.50 16.53 19.65
C ASP A 128 16.96 16.44 19.58
N LEU A 129 16.32 17.46 20.15
CA LEU A 129 14.88 17.62 20.14
C LEU A 129 14.32 17.69 18.69
N TRP A 130 15.12 18.18 17.74
CA TRP A 130 14.70 18.28 16.33
C TRP A 130 14.44 16.90 15.71
N LEU A 131 15.27 15.89 16.01
CA LEU A 131 15.15 14.56 15.42
C LEU A 131 13.89 13.85 15.91
N HIS A 132 13.56 14.01 17.20
CA HIS A 132 12.33 13.50 17.79
C HIS A 132 11.08 14.07 17.11
N HIS A 133 11.05 15.38 16.88
CA HIS A 133 9.95 16.01 16.15
C HIS A 133 9.86 15.53 14.69
N ALA A 134 11.00 15.27 14.04
CA ALA A 134 11.02 14.79 12.66
C ALA A 134 10.47 13.36 12.56
N VAL A 135 10.90 12.48 13.48
CA VAL A 135 10.40 11.11 13.60
C VAL A 135 8.90 11.11 13.87
N PHE A 136 8.42 11.98 14.78
CA PHE A 136 7.00 12.12 15.04
C PHE A 136 6.22 12.61 13.80
N GLY A 137 6.78 13.55 13.04
CA GLY A 137 6.21 13.98 11.76
C GLY A 137 6.10 12.83 10.75
N VAL A 138 7.15 12.04 10.57
CA VAL A 138 7.15 10.84 9.71
C VAL A 138 6.11 9.82 10.19
N PHE A 139 5.99 9.62 11.50
CA PHE A 139 4.97 8.75 12.08
C PHE A 139 3.54 9.24 11.76
N LEU A 140 3.26 10.54 11.87
CA LEU A 140 1.96 11.08 11.48
C LEU A 140 1.69 10.89 9.97
N ILE A 141 2.70 11.12 9.13
CA ILE A 141 2.59 10.88 7.68
C ILE A 141 2.25 9.41 7.42
N PHE A 142 2.94 8.48 8.08
CA PHE A 142 2.64 7.05 8.00
C PHE A 142 1.19 6.74 8.38
N VAL A 143 0.71 7.25 9.52
CA VAL A 143 -0.66 7.03 9.98
C VAL A 143 -1.67 7.53 8.95
N PHE A 144 -1.50 8.74 8.41
CA PHE A 144 -2.43 9.29 7.42
C PHE A 144 -2.38 8.54 6.09
N ASN A 145 -1.18 8.27 5.56
CA ASN A 145 -0.98 7.51 4.33
C ASN A 145 -1.68 6.15 4.40
N LEU A 146 -1.43 5.38 5.47
CA LEU A 146 -1.98 4.05 5.66
C LEU A 146 -3.50 4.11 5.91
N SER A 147 -3.93 4.95 6.85
CA SER A 147 -5.32 4.98 7.31
C SER A 147 -6.28 5.45 6.22
N VAL A 148 -5.93 6.51 5.47
CA VAL A 148 -6.76 7.01 4.37
C VAL A 148 -6.83 6.00 3.24
N SER A 149 -5.67 5.44 2.83
CA SER A 149 -5.63 4.45 1.76
C SER A 149 -6.48 3.23 2.08
N PHE A 150 -6.32 2.71 3.31
CA PHE A 150 -7.05 1.54 3.78
C PHE A 150 -8.55 1.81 3.93
N LEU A 151 -8.93 2.96 4.49
CA LEU A 151 -10.32 3.34 4.68
C LEU A 151 -11.07 3.41 3.34
N ILE A 152 -10.47 4.05 2.33
CA ILE A 152 -11.07 4.14 1.00
C ILE A 152 -11.18 2.74 0.38
N ALA A 153 -10.13 1.91 0.49
CA ALA A 153 -10.17 0.52 0.02
C ALA A 153 -11.29 -0.28 0.67
N ALA A 154 -11.44 -0.19 2.00
CA ALA A 154 -12.47 -0.88 2.76
C ALA A 154 -13.88 -0.43 2.36
N VAL A 155 -14.11 0.89 2.23
CA VAL A 155 -15.40 1.43 1.78
C VAL A 155 -15.73 0.96 0.36
N VAL A 156 -14.76 1.00 -0.55
CA VAL A 156 -14.94 0.55 -1.94
C VAL A 156 -15.24 -0.95 -2.00
N ALA A 157 -14.56 -1.77 -1.20
CA ALA A 157 -14.82 -3.20 -1.10
C ALA A 157 -16.24 -3.48 -0.57
N LEU A 158 -16.63 -2.85 0.54
CA LEU A 158 -17.96 -3.02 1.11
C LEU A 158 -19.07 -2.57 0.16
N ARG A 159 -18.84 -1.49 -0.59
CA ARG A 159 -19.75 -1.02 -1.64
C ARG A 159 -19.85 -2.02 -2.79
N ALA A 160 -18.76 -2.65 -3.20
CA ALA A 160 -18.78 -3.69 -4.23
C ALA A 160 -19.62 -4.91 -3.80
N TYR A 161 -19.65 -5.24 -2.51
CA TYR A 161 -20.52 -6.27 -1.93
C TYR A 161 -21.96 -5.81 -1.65
N SER A 162 -22.35 -4.60 -2.05
CA SER A 162 -23.69 -4.03 -1.84
C SER A 162 -24.14 -3.99 -0.37
N VAL A 163 -23.19 -3.84 0.56
CA VAL A 163 -23.48 -3.75 2.01
C VAL A 163 -24.20 -2.43 2.32
N PRO A 164 -25.29 -2.41 3.11
CA PRO A 164 -25.99 -1.18 3.49
C PRO A 164 -25.09 -0.19 4.24
N TRP A 165 -25.28 1.12 4.02
CA TRP A 165 -24.42 2.16 4.61
C TRP A 165 -24.27 2.09 6.14
N LYS A 166 -25.33 1.72 6.86
CA LYS A 166 -25.28 1.55 8.33
C LYS A 166 -24.32 0.44 8.74
N GLU A 167 -24.43 -0.73 8.10
CA GLU A 167 -23.54 -1.87 8.34
C GLU A 167 -22.09 -1.56 7.93
N GLN A 168 -21.88 -0.77 6.87
CA GLN A 168 -20.53 -0.34 6.49
C GLN A 168 -19.84 0.44 7.63
N LEU A 169 -20.55 1.37 8.26
CA LEU A 169 -20.02 2.16 9.38
C LEU A 169 -19.75 1.30 10.62
N GLU A 170 -20.61 0.32 10.90
CA GLU A 170 -20.40 -0.61 12.00
C GLU A 170 -19.15 -1.46 11.76
N ILE A 171 -19.03 -2.11 10.60
CA ILE A 171 -17.88 -2.93 10.22
C ILE A 171 -16.59 -2.11 10.29
N LEU A 172 -16.62 -0.91 9.73
CA LEU A 172 -15.46 -0.02 9.73
C LEU A 172 -15.08 0.43 11.15
N GLY A 173 -16.07 0.73 12.00
CA GLY A 173 -15.85 1.02 13.41
C GLY A 173 -15.25 -0.15 14.19
N TYR A 174 -15.69 -1.39 13.92
CA TYR A 174 -15.09 -2.60 14.47
C TYR A 174 -13.64 -2.76 14.00
N LEU A 175 -13.37 -2.53 12.71
CA LEU A 175 -12.05 -2.64 12.12
C LEU A 175 -11.07 -1.63 12.71
N CYS A 176 -11.49 -0.37 12.87
CA CYS A 176 -10.70 0.66 13.55
C CYS A 176 -10.42 0.30 15.01
N LYS A 177 -11.43 -0.17 15.75
CA LYS A 177 -11.25 -0.62 17.15
C LYS A 177 -10.29 -1.81 17.24
N ALA A 178 -10.40 -2.78 16.33
CA ALA A 178 -9.54 -3.95 16.27
C ALA A 178 -8.09 -3.56 15.94
N ALA A 179 -7.90 -2.66 14.97
CA ALA A 179 -6.59 -2.14 14.60
C ALA A 179 -5.91 -1.40 15.77
N LEU A 180 -6.66 -0.60 16.53
CA LEU A 180 -6.13 0.11 17.69
C LEU A 180 -5.85 -0.81 18.90
N ARG A 181 -6.67 -1.83 19.13
CA ARG A 181 -6.49 -2.75 20.28
C ARG A 181 -5.44 -3.81 20.06
N SER A 182 -5.26 -4.27 18.82
CA SER A 182 -4.35 -5.38 18.51
C SER A 182 -3.73 -5.21 17.12
N PRO A 183 -2.89 -4.18 16.91
CA PRO A 183 -2.26 -3.93 15.61
C PRO A 183 -1.39 -5.11 15.15
N LEU A 184 -0.75 -5.80 16.09
CA LEU A 184 0.09 -6.98 15.80
C LEU A 184 -0.70 -8.15 15.20
N ARG A 185 -2.02 -8.23 15.41
CA ARG A 185 -2.87 -9.26 14.81
C ARG A 185 -3.02 -9.10 13.29
N PHE A 186 -2.80 -7.90 12.76
CA PHE A 186 -2.81 -7.64 11.32
C PHE A 186 -1.48 -8.02 10.64
N VAL A 187 -0.40 -8.06 11.41
CA VAL A 187 0.95 -8.37 10.91
C VAL A 187 1.30 -9.83 11.11
N TRP A 188 0.86 -10.42 12.23
CA TRP A 188 1.13 -11.80 12.57
C TRP A 188 -0.08 -12.69 12.25
N PRO A 189 0.07 -13.71 11.41
CA PRO A 189 -0.97 -14.72 11.23
C PRO A 189 -1.22 -15.39 12.59
N VAL A 190 -2.41 -15.18 13.15
CA VAL A 190 -2.85 -16.03 14.25
C VAL A 190 -3.15 -17.38 13.62
N GLU A 191 -2.36 -18.41 13.95
CA GLU A 191 -2.68 -19.80 13.63
C GLU A 191 -4.00 -20.15 14.31
N ASN A 192 -5.10 -19.88 13.63
CA ASN A 192 -6.37 -20.49 14.00
C ASN A 192 -6.22 -21.96 13.63
N GLY A 193 -6.14 -22.81 14.66
CA GLY A 193 -5.89 -24.24 14.54
C GLY A 193 -6.70 -24.88 13.41
N ALA A 194 -6.04 -25.82 12.74
CA ALA A 194 -6.57 -26.71 11.73
C ALA A 194 -8.08 -26.87 11.79
N GLU A 195 -8.75 -26.42 10.73
CA GLU A 195 -10.10 -26.85 10.38
C GLU A 195 -10.11 -28.39 10.46
N PRO A 196 -10.93 -29.01 11.33
CA PRO A 196 -10.95 -30.46 11.42
C PRO A 196 -11.40 -30.99 10.06
N ALA A 197 -10.49 -31.72 9.41
CA ALA A 197 -10.72 -32.39 8.14
C ALA A 197 -12.11 -33.03 8.18
N ALA A 198 -13.00 -32.53 7.32
CA ALA A 198 -14.32 -33.09 7.12
C ALA A 198 -14.16 -34.60 7.02
N ALA A 199 -14.67 -35.32 8.02
CA ALA A 199 -14.65 -36.77 8.09
C ALA A 199 -15.31 -37.29 6.81
N GLY A 200 -14.48 -37.76 5.89
CA GLY A 200 -14.90 -38.37 4.64
C GLY A 200 -15.81 -39.53 4.95
N HIS A 201 -17.09 -39.31 4.68
CA HIS A 201 -18.14 -40.30 4.57
C HIS A 201 -17.61 -41.53 3.79
N LYS A 202 -17.46 -42.66 4.48
CA LYS A 202 -17.20 -43.96 3.85
C LYS A 202 -18.46 -44.33 3.05
N PRO A 203 -18.37 -44.62 1.74
CA PRO A 203 -19.49 -45.21 1.02
C PRO A 203 -19.66 -46.64 1.53
N ASP A 204 -20.83 -46.92 2.09
CA ASP A 204 -21.20 -48.27 2.51
C ASP A 204 -21.53 -49.09 1.24
N LEU A 205 -20.62 -50.00 0.90
CA LEU A 205 -20.86 -51.07 -0.05
C LEU A 205 -21.33 -52.28 0.74
N ALA A 206 -22.65 -52.48 0.88
CA ALA A 206 -23.25 -53.79 1.12
C ALA A 206 -24.78 -53.79 0.91
N ALA A 207 -25.20 -54.63 -0.04
CA ALA A 207 -26.39 -55.48 0.00
C ALA A 207 -27.79 -54.85 0.22
N GLN A 208 -28.54 -54.72 -0.88
CA GLN A 208 -29.79 -55.47 -1.13
C GLN A 208 -30.30 -55.24 -2.56
#